data_AF-A0A354YXE2-F1
#
_entry.id   AF-A0A354YXE2-F1
#
_cell.length_a   1.000
_cell.length_b   1.000
_cell.length_c   1.000
_cell.angle_alpha   90.00
_cell.angle_beta   90.00
_cell.angle_gamma   90.00
#
_symmetry.space_group_name_H-M   'P 1'
#
loop_
_entity.id
_entity.type
_entity.pdbx_description
1 polymer ?
#
loop_
_entity_poly.entity_id
_entity_poly.type
_entity_poly.pdbx_seq_one_letter_code
_entity_poly.pdbx_strand_id
1 'polypeptide(L)'
;DLYRRVINRNNRLKRLLDLGAPDIIVRNEKRMLQEAVDALVDNGRRGRPVTGPGNRPLKSLSDMLKGKQGRFRQNLLGKRVDYSGR
;
A
#
# COMPACT_ATOMS: atom_id res chain seq x y z
N ASP A 1 5.49 -4.34 -3.36
CA ASP A 1 4.33 -5.25 -3.18
C ASP A 1 2.96 -4.58 -3.25
N LEU A 2 2.69 -3.51 -2.50
CA LEU A 2 1.38 -2.82 -2.53
C LEU A 2 1.00 -2.32 -3.93
N TYR A 3 1.89 -1.61 -4.63
CA TYR A 3 1.67 -1.18 -6.02
C TYR A 3 1.38 -2.33 -6.98
N ARG A 4 2.17 -3.42 -6.91
CA ARG A 4 1.97 -4.61 -7.76
C ARG A 4 0.59 -5.22 -7.52
N ARG A 5 0.12 -5.26 -6.27
CA ARG A 5 -1.22 -5.76 -5.93
C ARG A 5 -2.32 -4.91 -6.59
N VAL A 6 -2.21 -3.58 -6.53
CA VAL A 6 -3.17 -2.67 -7.20
C VAL A 6 -3.20 -2.91 -8.70
N ILE A 7 -2.02 -2.95 -9.34
CA ILE A 7 -1.91 -3.17 -10.79
C ILE A 7 -2.54 -4.52 -11.19
N ASN A 8 -2.22 -5.59 -10.46
CA ASN A 8 -2.75 -6.92 -10.76
C ASN A 8 -4.28 -6.98 -10.62
N ARG A 9 -4.85 -6.33 -9.60
CA ARG A 9 -6.30 -6.25 -9.39
C ARG A 9 -6.98 -5.43 -10.47
N ASN A 10 -6.39 -4.29 -10.86
CA ASN A 10 -6.92 -3.45 -11.92
C ASN A 10 -6.93 -4.18 -13.28
N ASN A 11 -5.84 -4.85 -13.62
CA ASN A 11 -5.73 -5.63 -14.86
C ASN A 11 -6.68 -6.83 -14.89
N ARG A 12 -6.97 -7.42 -13.71
CA ARG A 12 -7.99 -8.48 -13.59
C ARG A 12 -9.40 -7.93 -13.75
N LEU A 13 -9.72 -6.82 -13.10
CA LEU A 13 -11.02 -6.16 -13.24
C LEU A 13 -11.31 -5.78 -14.69
N LYS A 14 -10.32 -5.19 -15.40
CA LYS A 14 -10.45 -4.84 -16.81
C LYS A 14 -10.82 -6.06 -17.67
N ARG A 15 -10.08 -7.17 -17.52
CA ARG A 15 -10.37 -8.42 -18.23
C ARG A 15 -11.74 -9.00 -17.91
N LEU A 16 -12.20 -8.91 -16.66
CA LEU A 16 -13.53 -9.40 -16.26
C LEU A 16 -14.65 -8.59 -16.91
N LEU A 17 -14.47 -7.29 -17.09
CA LEU A 17 -15.41 -6.43 -17.80
C LEU A 17 -15.44 -6.77 -19.30
N ASP A 18 -14.26 -6.95 -19.91
CA ASP A 18 -14.15 -7.31 -21.33
C ASP A 18 -14.79 -8.66 -21.66
N LEU A 19 -14.74 -9.62 -20.72
CA LEU A 19 -15.36 -10.95 -20.85
C LEU A 19 -16.85 -10.99 -20.51
N GLY A 20 -17.46 -9.86 -20.09
CA GLY A 20 -18.86 -9.83 -19.66
C GLY A 20 -19.13 -10.70 -18.43
N ALA A 21 -18.17 -10.77 -17.49
CA ALA A 21 -18.32 -11.59 -16.30
C ALA A 21 -19.53 -11.15 -15.45
N PRO A 22 -20.22 -12.08 -14.77
CA PRO A 22 -21.36 -11.76 -13.92
C PRO A 22 -21.07 -10.67 -12.87
N ASP A 23 -22.09 -9.87 -12.56
CA ASP A 23 -21.99 -8.72 -11.65
C ASP A 23 -21.39 -9.05 -10.28
N ILE A 24 -21.68 -10.24 -9.75
CA ILE A 24 -21.16 -10.68 -8.44
C ILE A 24 -19.64 -10.75 -8.48
N ILE A 25 -19.05 -11.27 -9.57
CA ILE A 25 -17.61 -11.40 -9.74
C ILE A 25 -16.98 -10.02 -9.90
N VAL A 26 -17.58 -9.17 -10.73
CA VAL A 26 -17.10 -7.79 -10.96
C VAL A 26 -17.16 -6.98 -9.67
N ARG A 27 -18.24 -7.07 -8.89
CA ARG A 27 -18.37 -6.39 -7.58
C ARG A 27 -17.32 -6.86 -6.59
N ASN A 28 -17.03 -8.16 -6.53
CA ASN A 28 -15.98 -8.67 -5.66
C ASN A 28 -14.59 -8.18 -6.10
N GLU A 29 -14.29 -8.16 -7.41
CA GLU A 29 -13.00 -7.65 -7.88
C GLU A 29 -12.85 -6.13 -7.63
N LYS A 30 -13.92 -5.35 -7.79
CA LYS A 30 -13.96 -3.93 -7.40
C LYS A 30 -13.66 -3.76 -5.91
N ARG A 31 -14.27 -4.58 -5.03
CA ARG A 31 -13.97 -4.57 -3.59
C ARG A 31 -12.50 -4.90 -3.32
N MET A 32 -11.95 -5.93 -3.97
CA MET A 32 -10.53 -6.30 -3.80
C MET A 32 -9.57 -5.23 -4.30
N LEU A 33 -9.92 -4.52 -5.37
CA LEU A 33 -9.15 -3.38 -5.87
C LEU A 33 -9.18 -2.21 -4.87
N GLN A 34 -10.37 -1.91 -4.30
CA GLN A 34 -10.50 -0.89 -3.27
C GLN A 34 -9.61 -1.20 -2.05
N GLU A 35 -9.65 -2.42 -1.54
CA GLU A 35 -8.81 -2.85 -0.40
C GLU A 35 -7.31 -2.77 -0.72
N ALA A 36 -6.91 -3.03 -1.96
CA ALA A 36 -5.53 -2.89 -2.39
C ALA A 36 -5.07 -1.41 -2.41
N VAL A 37 -5.95 -0.50 -2.83
CA VAL A 37 -5.69 0.95 -2.81
C VAL A 37 -5.66 1.49 -1.38
N ASP A 38 -6.61 1.07 -0.54
CA ASP A 38 -6.64 1.45 0.88
C ASP A 38 -5.34 1.04 1.57
N ALA A 39 -4.86 -0.19 1.33
CA ALA A 39 -3.58 -0.66 1.88
C ALA A 39 -2.36 0.09 1.30
N LEU A 40 -2.42 0.56 0.06
CA LEU A 40 -1.34 1.37 -0.52
C LEU A 40 -1.22 2.73 0.18
N VAL A 41 -2.36 3.37 0.44
CA VAL A 41 -2.42 4.71 1.03
C VAL A 41 -2.17 4.68 2.53
N ASP A 42 -2.88 3.81 3.26
CA ASP A 42 -2.82 3.71 4.72
C ASP A 42 -3.09 2.26 5.17
N ASN A 43 -2.02 1.47 5.25
CA ASN A 43 -2.10 0.04 5.52
C ASN A 43 -2.44 -0.22 6.99
N GLY A 44 -3.56 -0.91 7.25
CA GLY A 44 -4.02 -1.21 8.59
C GLY A 44 -4.97 -0.17 9.19
N ARG A 45 -5.31 0.90 8.45
CA ARG A 45 -6.39 1.82 8.87
C ARG A 45 -7.76 1.16 8.88
N ARG A 46 -7.99 0.20 7.97
CA ARG A 46 -9.20 -0.63 7.92
C ARG A 46 -8.82 -2.10 7.90
N GLY A 47 -9.38 -2.85 8.84
CA GLY A 47 -9.21 -4.31 8.92
C GLY A 47 -7.77 -4.73 9.27
N ARG A 48 -7.42 -5.97 8.90
CA ARG A 48 -6.07 -6.51 9.12
C ARG A 48 -5.11 -5.93 8.08
N PRO A 49 -3.91 -5.46 8.49
CA PRO A 49 -2.94 -4.91 7.56
C PRO A 49 -2.45 -5.99 6.59
N VAL A 50 -2.11 -5.57 5.38
CA VAL A 50 -1.45 -6.45 4.42
C VAL A 50 -0.03 -6.73 4.90
N THR A 51 0.26 -8.00 5.13
CA THR A 51 1.57 -8.48 5.56
C THR A 51 2.40 -8.99 4.38
N GLY A 52 3.71 -8.81 4.49
CA GLY A 52 4.71 -9.39 3.59
C GLY A 52 5.32 -10.66 4.20
N PRO A 53 6.49 -11.09 3.69
CA PRO A 53 7.25 -12.22 4.23
C PRO A 53 7.50 -12.04 5.74
N GLY A 54 7.35 -13.12 6.51
CA GLY A 54 7.54 -13.08 7.97
C GLY A 54 6.43 -12.35 8.73
N ASN A 55 5.21 -12.27 8.18
CA ASN A 55 4.05 -11.62 8.80
C ASN A 55 4.24 -10.14 9.18
N ARG A 56 5.25 -9.48 8.62
CA ARG A 56 5.51 -8.07 8.87
C ARG A 56 4.54 -7.20 8.05
N PRO A 57 3.85 -6.21 8.64
CA PRO A 57 3.00 -5.30 7.89
C PRO A 57 3.83 -4.49 6.90
N LEU A 58 3.34 -4.38 5.67
CA LEU A 58 3.96 -3.55 4.64
C LEU A 58 3.78 -2.07 4.99
N LYS A 59 4.82 -1.25 4.76
CA LYS A 59 4.71 0.20 4.95
C LYS A 59 3.90 0.83 3.81
N SER A 60 2.88 1.59 4.18
CA SER A 60 2.07 2.40 3.26
C SER A 60 2.68 3.77 2.98
N LEU A 61 2.09 4.53 2.05
CA LEU A 61 2.50 5.91 1.79
C LEU A 61 2.36 6.81 3.02
N SER A 62 1.28 6.62 3.80
CA SER A 62 1.08 7.36 5.05
C SER A 62 2.16 7.04 6.09
N ASP A 63 2.57 5.77 6.20
CA ASP A 63 3.65 5.35 7.12
C ASP A 63 5.01 5.91 6.73
N MET A 64 5.22 6.23 5.45
CA MET A 64 6.46 6.88 5.02
C MET A 64 6.57 8.31 5.54
N LEU A 65 5.44 8.96 5.81
CA LEU A 65 5.41 10.34 6.30
C LEU A 65 5.34 10.40 7.83
N LYS A 66 4.59 9.49 8.46
CA LYS A 66 4.29 9.52 9.90
C LYS A 66 5.36 8.83 10.76
N GLY A 67 5.37 9.16 12.04
CA GLY A 67 6.20 8.50 13.06
C GLY A 67 7.66 8.97 13.12
N LYS A 68 8.43 8.41 14.07
CA LYS A 68 9.85 8.77 14.29
C LYS A 68 10.73 8.44 13.07
N GLN A 69 10.42 7.34 12.39
CA GLN A 69 11.11 6.87 11.18
C GLN A 69 10.46 7.41 9.88
N GLY A 70 9.52 8.37 10.00
CA GLY A 70 8.89 9.02 8.86
C GLY A 70 9.79 10.12 8.29
N ARG A 71 9.56 10.47 7.02
CA ARG A 71 10.35 11.46 6.29
C ARG A 71 10.46 12.80 7.02
N PHE A 72 9.38 13.29 7.63
CA PHE A 72 9.43 14.57 8.35
C PHE A 72 10.47 14.55 9.48
N ARG A 73 10.41 13.54 10.35
CA ARG A 73 11.26 13.50 11.55
C ARG A 73 12.67 13.02 11.27
N GLN A 74 12.84 12.02 10.42
CA GLN A 74 14.14 11.41 10.15
C GLN A 74 14.91 12.08 9.01
N ASN A 75 14.21 12.74 8.09
CA ASN A 75 14.85 13.26 6.88
C ASN A 75 14.70 14.76 6.73
N LEU A 76 13.76 15.43 7.38
CA LEU A 76 13.62 16.88 7.27
C LEU A 76 14.13 17.61 8.51
N LEU A 77 13.89 17.08 9.71
CA LEU A 77 14.29 17.75 10.96
C LEU A 77 15.71 17.44 11.44
N GLY A 78 16.25 16.26 11.10
CA GLY A 78 17.62 15.90 11.45
C GLY A 78 18.21 15.03 10.35
N LYS A 79 19.31 15.46 9.76
CA LYS A 79 20.06 14.67 8.76
C LYS A 79 21.45 14.38 9.26
N ARG A 80 22.08 13.37 8.68
CA ARG A 80 23.53 13.21 8.82
C ARG A 80 24.21 14.41 8.16
N VAL A 81 25.24 14.91 8.82
CA VAL A 81 26.03 16.06 8.36
C VAL A 81 27.44 15.58 8.02
N ASP A 82 28.03 16.20 7.02
CA ASP A 82 29.42 15.96 6.67
C ASP A 82 30.35 16.62 7.71
N TYR A 83 31.62 16.20 7.73
CA TYR A 83 32.64 16.65 8.70
C TYR A 83 32.25 16.44 10.19
N SER A 84 31.66 15.28 10.50
CA SER A 84 31.23 14.90 11.85
C SER A 84 32.18 13.90 12.54
N GLY A 85 32.35 14.00 13.86
CA GLY A 85 33.01 13.01 14.72
C GLY A 85 32.13 12.60 15.92
N ARG A 86 32.48 11.50 16.60
CA ARG A 86 31.75 10.98 17.76
C ARG A 86 32.71 10.58 18.86
#